data_AF-A0A857GL93-F1
#
_entry.id   AF-A0A857GL93-F1
#
_cell.length_a   1.000
_cell.length_b   1.000
_cell.length_c   1.000
_cell.angle_alpha   90.00
_cell.angle_beta   90.00
_cell.angle_gamma   90.00
#
_symmetry.space_group_name_H-M   'P 1'
#
loop_
_entity.id
_entity.type
_entity.pdbx_description
1 polymer ?
#
loop_
_entity_poly.entity_id
_entity_poly.type
_entity_poly.pdbx_seq_one_letter_code
_entity_poly.pdbx_strand_id
1 'polypeptide(L)' 'MPTRTLSLIALTAIIGSMIVATKLDASDNERTHRKYCQEVAVWAAEAARGIDPHHRTGHPDYRGNAAEICPGMRPAP' A
#
# COMPACT_ATOMS: atom_id res chain seq x y z
N MET A 1 -30.63 -33.06 2.04
CA MET A 1 -29.16 -33.07 1.95
C MET A 1 -28.58 -33.57 3.26
N PRO A 2 -27.54 -34.42 3.27
CA PRO A 2 -26.95 -34.90 4.51
C PRO A 2 -26.37 -33.73 5.33
N THR A 3 -26.53 -33.73 6.65
CA THR A 3 -25.96 -32.72 7.57
C THR A 3 -24.44 -32.57 7.38
N ARG A 4 -23.76 -33.68 7.08
CA ARG A 4 -22.33 -33.68 6.74
C ARG A 4 -22.00 -32.85 5.49
N THR A 5 -22.86 -32.90 4.48
CA THR A 5 -22.69 -32.13 3.24
C THR A 5 -22.89 -30.64 3.48
N LEU A 6 -23.86 -30.27 4.33
CA LEU A 6 -24.07 -28.87 4.75
C LEU A 6 -22.89 -28.34 5.58
N SER A 7 -22.35 -29.13 6.51
CA SER A 7 -21.15 -28.76 7.27
C SER A 7 -19.93 -28.58 6.37
N LEU A 8 -19.74 -29.43 5.36
CA LEU A 8 -18.64 -29.31 4.41
C LEU A 8 -18.74 -28.02 3.58
N ILE A 9 -19.94 -27.69 3.08
CA ILE A 9 -20.18 -26.46 2.31
C ILE A 9 -19.94 -25.22 3.18
N ALA A 10 -20.43 -25.23 4.44
CA ALA A 10 -20.21 -24.12 5.35
C ALA A 10 -18.71 -23.91 5.63
N LEU A 11 -17.95 -25.00 5.83
CA LEU A 11 -16.52 -24.92 6.08
C LEU A 11 -15.75 -24.36 4.89
N THR A 12 -16.05 -24.82 3.66
CA THR A 12 -15.38 -24.32 2.46
C THR A 12 -15.71 -22.86 2.17
N ALA A 13 -16.94 -22.42 2.46
CA ALA A 13 -17.33 -21.01 2.34
C ALA A 13 -16.53 -20.11 3.29
N ILE A 14 -16.34 -20.53 4.55
CA ILE A 14 -15.56 -19.77 5.55
C ILE A 14 -14.08 -19.69 5.15
N ILE A 15 -13.48 -20.83 4.76
CA ILE A 15 -12.07 -20.85 4.33
C ILE A 15 -11.90 -20.00 3.07
N GLY A 16 -12.83 -20.10 2.12
CA GLY A 16 -12.83 -19.31 0.90
C GLY A 16 -12.89 -17.80 1.18
N SER A 17 -13.74 -17.36 2.11
CA SER A 17 -13.84 -15.94 2.45
C SER A 17 -12.58 -15.40 3.14
N MET A 18 -11.93 -16.18 4.02
CA MET A 18 -10.66 -15.78 4.64
C MET A 18 -9.52 -15.63 3.61
N ILE A 19 -9.46 -16.51 2.61
CA ILE A 19 -8.47 -16.40 1.53
C ILE A 19 -8.70 -15.14 0.69
N VAL A 20 -9.96 -14.80 0.41
CA VAL A 20 -10.29 -13.57 -0.34
C VAL A 20 -9.92 -12.32 0.47
N ALA A 21 -10.26 -12.30 1.77
CA ALA A 21 -9.93 -11.19 2.65
C ALA A 21 -8.42 -10.92 2.71
N THR A 22 -7.61 -11.96 2.93
CA THR A 22 -6.14 -11.80 3.01
C THR A 22 -5.51 -11.28 1.73
N LYS A 23 -6.04 -11.65 0.55
CA LYS A 23 -5.57 -11.11 -0.74
C LYS A 23 -5.94 -9.64 -0.93
N LEU A 24 -7.13 -9.24 -0.50
CA LEU A 24 -7.56 -7.83 -0.53
C LEU A 24 -6.65 -6.98 0.35
N ASP A 25 -6.41 -7.40 1.60
CA ASP A 25 -5.53 -6.70 2.53
C ASP A 25 -4.11 -6.55 1.97
N ALA A 26 -3.56 -7.62 1.38
CA ALA A 26 -2.25 -7.57 0.74
C ALA A 26 -2.21 -6.53 -0.41
N SER A 27 -3.26 -6.48 -1.24
CA SER A 27 -3.35 -5.53 -2.35
C SER A 27 -3.47 -4.08 -1.89
N ASP A 28 -4.16 -3.84 -0.78
CA ASP A 28 -4.34 -2.51 -0.22
C ASP A 28 -3.08 -2.01 0.48
N ASN A 29 -2.37 -2.90 1.17
CA ASN A 29 -1.06 -2.61 1.74
C ASN A 29 -0.04 -2.25 0.64
N GLU A 30 -0.01 -3.01 -0.45
CA GLU A 30 0.89 -2.74 -1.57
C GLU A 30 0.55 -1.41 -2.27
N ARG A 31 -0.75 -1.13 -2.48
CA ARG A 31 -1.20 0.16 -3.01
C ARG A 31 -0.81 1.33 -2.12
N THR A 32 -1.03 1.21 -0.82
CA THR A 32 -0.69 2.24 0.17
C THR A 32 0.81 2.49 0.20
N HIS A 33 1.60 1.42 0.18
CA HIS A 33 3.06 1.51 0.13
C HIS A 33 3.57 2.20 -1.13
N ARG A 34 3.07 1.82 -2.32
CA ARG A 34 3.43 2.50 -3.58
C ARG A 34 3.04 3.97 -3.58
N LYS A 35 1.85 4.30 -3.06
CA LYS A 35 1.37 5.68 -2.96
C LYS A 35 2.29 6.52 -2.08
N TYR A 36 2.66 6.02 -0.91
CA TYR A 36 3.64 6.67 -0.03
C TYR A 36 4.95 6.97 -0.78
N CYS A 37 5.53 5.97 -1.44
CA CYS A 37 6.80 6.14 -2.16
C CYS A 37 6.70 7.16 -3.30
N GLN A 38 5.58 7.17 -4.02
CA GLN A 38 5.32 8.17 -5.06
C GLN A 38 5.23 9.59 -4.48
N GLU A 39 4.48 9.75 -3.38
CA GLU A 39 4.30 11.05 -2.73
C GLU A 39 5.60 11.59 -2.13
N VAL A 40 6.47 10.74 -1.58
CA VAL A 40 7.80 11.13 -1.12
C VAL A 40 8.69 11.54 -2.30
N ALA A 41 8.63 10.81 -3.42
CA ALA A 41 9.41 11.16 -4.61
C ALA A 41 9.01 12.53 -5.18
N VAL A 42 7.71 12.86 -5.18
CA VAL A 42 7.21 14.19 -5.57
C VAL A 42 7.73 15.26 -4.62
N TRP A 43 7.57 15.05 -3.31
CA TRP A 43 8.06 16.00 -2.30
C TRP A 43 9.55 16.29 -2.45
N ALA A 44 10.36 15.25 -2.65
CA ALA A 44 11.80 15.36 -2.86
C ALA A 44 12.16 16.08 -4.17
N ALA A 45 11.41 15.84 -5.25
CA ALA A 45 11.59 16.54 -6.52
C ALA A 45 11.36 18.04 -6.38
N GLU A 46 10.29 18.43 -5.68
CA GLU A 46 9.96 19.84 -5.45
C GLU A 46 10.93 20.52 -4.48
N ALA A 47 11.45 19.77 -3.49
CA ALA A 47 12.53 20.24 -2.63
C ALA A 47 13.80 20.55 -3.45
N ALA A 48 14.17 19.68 -4.39
CA ALA A 48 15.29 19.91 -5.29
C ALA A 48 15.07 21.10 -6.25
N ARG A 49 13.81 21.43 -6.56
CA ARG A 49 13.41 22.64 -7.29
C ARG A 49 13.38 23.91 -6.42
N GLY A 50 13.65 23.80 -5.11
CA GLY A 50 13.67 24.93 -4.19
C GLY A 50 12.30 25.43 -3.76
N ILE A 51 11.22 24.66 -3.98
CA ILE A 51 9.88 25.02 -3.53
C ILE A 51 9.86 25.02 -1.99
N ASP A 52 9.25 26.03 -1.39
CA ASP A 52 9.10 26.13 0.07
C ASP A 52 8.27 24.94 0.62
N PRO A 53 8.63 24.33 1.77
CA PRO A 53 7.93 23.17 2.31
C PRO A 53 6.42 23.35 2.50
N HIS A 54 5.93 24.56 2.79
CA HIS A 54 4.50 24.83 2.95
C HIS A 54 3.73 24.86 1.62
N HIS A 55 4.45 24.88 0.50
CA HIS A 55 3.92 24.92 -0.86
C HIS A 55 4.19 23.61 -1.63
N ARG A 56 4.84 22.64 -0.99
CA ARG A 56 5.12 21.35 -1.62
C ARG A 56 3.92 20.42 -1.61
N THR A 57 3.85 19.57 -2.61
CA THR A 57 2.89 18.50 -2.79
C THR A 57 3.52 17.15 -2.42
N GLY A 58 2.66 16.15 -2.21
CA GLY A 58 3.09 14.83 -1.78
C GLY A 58 3.28 14.74 -0.26
N HIS A 59 4.10 13.78 0.16
CA HIS A 59 4.26 13.42 1.56
C HIS A 59 5.74 13.54 1.92
N PRO A 60 6.12 14.41 2.86
CA PRO A 60 7.48 14.41 3.38
C PRO A 60 7.78 13.09 4.09
N ASP A 61 9.00 12.59 3.94
CA ASP A 61 9.48 11.43 4.70
C ASP A 61 9.75 11.82 6.15
N TYR A 62 8.69 11.95 6.96
CA TYR A 62 8.78 12.32 8.37
C TYR A 62 9.60 11.32 9.21
N ARG A 63 9.66 10.06 8.79
CA ARG A 63 10.38 9.00 9.51
C ARG A 63 11.81 8.79 9.01
N GLY A 64 12.20 9.42 7.91
CA GLY A 64 13.54 9.30 7.34
C GLY A 64 13.87 7.91 6.82
N ASN A 65 12.88 7.05 6.57
CA ASN A 65 13.09 5.65 6.17
C ASN A 65 12.65 5.36 4.73
N ALA A 66 12.24 6.37 3.97
CA ALA A 66 11.81 6.17 2.59
C ALA A 66 12.94 5.61 1.72
N ALA A 67 14.20 6.01 1.96
CA ALA A 67 15.35 5.48 1.23
C ALA A 67 15.53 3.95 1.38
N GLU A 68 15.04 3.39 2.48
CA GLU A 68 15.15 1.96 2.80
C GLU A 68 13.97 1.18 2.24
N ILE A 69 12.75 1.75 2.34
CA ILE A 69 11.51 1.03 2.02
C ILE A 69 11.01 1.31 0.59
N CYS A 70 11.47 2.38 -0.06
CA CYS A 70 11.05 2.76 -1.40
C CYS A 70 12.18 2.51 -2.41
N PRO A 71 12.27 1.30 -2.99
CA PRO A 71 13.33 0.96 -3.93
C PRO A 71 13.26 1.84 -5.18
N GLY A 72 14.37 2.53 -5.47
CA GLY A 72 14.54 3.26 -6.72
C GLY A 72 13.70 4.54 -6.83
N MET A 73 13.40 5.23 -5.73
CA MET A 73 12.80 6.57 -5.75
C MET A 73 13.52 7.46 -6.76
N ARG A 74 12.92 7.57 -7.94
CA ARG A 74 13.28 8.57 -8.93
C ARG A 74 12.25 9.69 -8.79
N PRO A 75 12.68 10.95 -8.69
CA PRO A 75 11.73 12.06 -8.72
C PRO A 75 10.84 11.92 -9.95
N ALA A 76 9.55 12.23 -9.79
CA ALA A 76 8.64 12.32 -10.93
C ALA A 76 9.21 13.34 -11.93
N PRO A 77 9.18 13.07 -13.25
CA PRO A 77 9.72 13.96 -14.27
C PRO A 77 9.11 15.38 -14.19
#